data_AF-M2XQ42-F1
#
_entry.id   AF-M2XQ42-F1
#
_cell.length_a   1.000
_cell.length_b   1.000
_cell.length_c   1.000
_cell.angle_alpha   90.00
_cell.angle_beta   90.00
_cell.angle_gamma   90.00
#
_symmetry.space_group_name_H-M   'P 1'
#
loop_
_entity.id
_entity.type
_entity.pdbx_description
1 polymer ?
#
loop_
_entity_poly.entity_id
_entity_poly.type
_entity_poly.pdbx_seq_one_letter_code
_entity_poly.pdbx_strand_id
1 'polypeptide(L)'
;MRDIARDADITVASIYHHFKSKQEILQDIMTRALHDAIAMTRGALLRAGGSPDAQLQALVRAWVMFHTTRQLDALVGATELRSLNEAGRRLVVALRDEQEGLFRDVVERGVEEGAFEVEFPRDAVRGIINMGQSVCTWWRSDGPLRAEELADRYADLALAMVQHRPRRVGAPAS
;
A
#
# COMPACT_ATOMS: atom_id res chain seq x y z
N MET A 1 -26.73 6.50 -6.85
CA MET A 1 -27.10 7.75 -6.18
C MET A 1 -28.27 7.50 -5.26
N ARG A 2 -29.44 7.09 -5.75
CA ARG A 2 -30.59 6.74 -4.88
C ARG A 2 -30.26 5.66 -3.83
N ASP A 3 -29.66 4.55 -4.24
CA ASP A 3 -29.29 3.49 -3.28
C ASP A 3 -28.26 3.96 -2.27
N ILE A 4 -27.20 4.64 -2.71
CA ILE A 4 -26.19 5.23 -1.82
C ILE A 4 -26.82 6.18 -0.80
N ALA A 5 -27.78 7.02 -1.23
CA ALA A 5 -28.47 7.96 -0.35
C ALA A 5 -29.33 7.23 0.70
N ARG A 6 -30.09 6.22 0.27
CA ARG A 6 -30.90 5.38 1.16
C ARG A 6 -30.02 4.67 2.18
N ASP A 7 -28.94 4.03 1.72
CA ASP A 7 -28.09 3.20 2.57
C ASP A 7 -27.25 4.06 3.54
N ALA A 8 -26.99 5.33 3.20
CA ALA A 8 -26.32 6.31 4.07
C ALA A 8 -27.28 7.20 4.89
N ASP A 9 -28.59 6.94 4.84
CA ASP A 9 -29.64 7.71 5.54
C ASP A 9 -29.60 9.23 5.25
N ILE A 10 -29.36 9.60 3.98
CA ILE A 10 -29.33 11.00 3.52
C ILE A 10 -30.18 11.21 2.27
N THR A 11 -30.46 12.48 1.93
CA THR A 11 -31.18 12.79 0.69
C THR A 11 -30.28 12.69 -0.54
N VAL A 12 -30.88 12.32 -1.67
CA VAL A 12 -30.18 12.33 -2.97
C VAL A 12 -29.66 13.73 -3.33
N ALA A 13 -30.42 14.77 -2.99
CA ALA A 13 -30.01 16.16 -3.16
C ALA A 13 -28.73 16.47 -2.36
N SER A 14 -28.64 16.01 -1.11
CA SER A 14 -27.42 16.15 -0.28
C SER A 14 -26.19 15.54 -0.94
N ILE A 15 -26.32 14.37 -1.60
CA ILE A 15 -25.18 13.78 -2.33
C ILE A 15 -24.80 14.65 -3.52
N TYR A 16 -25.78 15.12 -4.30
CA TYR A 16 -25.51 15.96 -5.47
C TYR A 16 -24.85 17.31 -5.13
N HIS A 17 -25.03 17.81 -3.90
CA HIS A 17 -24.28 18.97 -3.42
C HIS A 17 -22.76 18.71 -3.33
N HIS A 18 -22.35 17.47 -3.06
CA HIS A 18 -20.95 17.09 -2.94
C HIS A 18 -20.38 16.42 -4.18
N PHE A 19 -21.20 15.64 -4.91
CA PHE A 19 -20.76 14.79 -6.00
C PHE A 19 -21.77 14.78 -7.14
N LYS A 20 -21.29 15.11 -8.34
CA LYS A 20 -22.08 15.14 -9.58
C LYS A 20 -22.37 13.74 -10.11
N SER A 21 -21.60 12.73 -9.70
CA SER A 21 -21.75 11.36 -10.21
C SER A 21 -21.19 10.29 -9.27
N LYS A 22 -21.59 9.02 -9.51
CA LYS A 22 -20.96 7.86 -8.86
C LYS A 22 -19.45 7.75 -9.16
N GLN A 23 -19.03 8.22 -10.34
CA GLN A 23 -17.61 8.23 -10.73
C GLN A 23 -16.81 9.18 -9.85
N GLU A 24 -17.36 10.35 -9.53
CA GLU A 24 -16.72 11.32 -8.65
C GLU A 24 -16.62 10.80 -7.22
N ILE A 25 -17.66 10.12 -6.73
CA ILE A 25 -17.63 9.44 -5.42
C ILE A 25 -16.52 8.38 -5.40
N LEU A 26 -16.47 7.49 -6.39
CA LEU A 26 -15.48 6.42 -6.44
C LEU A 26 -14.05 6.99 -6.50
N GLN A 27 -13.84 8.00 -7.35
CA GLN A 27 -12.55 8.67 -7.46
C GLN A 27 -12.15 9.31 -6.12
N ASP A 28 -13.06 10.03 -5.45
CA ASP A 28 -12.79 10.69 -4.18
C ASP A 28 -12.46 9.69 -3.06
N ILE A 29 -13.20 8.58 -2.97
CA ILE A 29 -12.89 7.50 -2.00
C ILE A 29 -11.47 6.96 -2.24
N MET A 30 -11.14 6.60 -3.49
CA MET A 30 -9.85 5.99 -3.80
C MET A 30 -8.67 6.96 -3.62
N THR A 31 -8.82 8.23 -4.02
CA THR A 31 -7.74 9.22 -3.86
C THR A 31 -7.52 9.60 -2.40
N ARG A 32 -8.59 9.75 -1.60
CA ARG A 32 -8.46 10.00 -0.16
C ARG A 32 -7.78 8.85 0.56
N ALA A 33 -8.18 7.61 0.27
CA ALA A 33 -7.56 6.42 0.84
C ALA A 33 -6.04 6.38 0.53
N LEU A 34 -5.65 6.69 -0.71
CA LEU A 34 -4.23 6.73 -1.08
C LEU A 34 -3.47 7.90 -0.44
N HIS A 35 -4.07 9.10 -0.34
CA HIS A 35 -3.46 10.20 0.40
C HIS A 35 -3.26 9.87 1.88
N ASP A 36 -4.24 9.21 2.52
CA ASP A 36 -4.11 8.73 3.90
C ASP A 36 -2.95 7.73 4.03
N ALA A 37 -2.85 6.76 3.12
CA ALA A 37 -1.78 5.77 3.11
C ALA A 37 -0.39 6.41 2.92
N ILE A 38 -0.26 7.35 1.98
CA ILE A 38 0.96 8.11 1.74
C ILE A 38 1.32 8.94 2.97
N ALA A 39 0.35 9.61 3.60
CA ALA A 39 0.59 10.38 4.82
C ALA A 39 1.06 9.49 5.98
N MET A 40 0.44 8.32 6.15
CA MET A 40 0.83 7.34 7.17
C MET A 40 2.26 6.83 6.95
N THR A 41 2.61 6.45 5.72
CA THR A 41 3.93 5.92 5.38
C THR A 41 5.02 6.99 5.45
N ARG A 42 4.77 8.21 4.95
CA ARG A 42 5.67 9.36 5.14
C ARG A 42 5.87 9.70 6.61
N GLY A 43 4.80 9.73 7.39
CA GLY A 43 4.88 9.99 8.83
C GLY A 43 5.71 8.93 9.55
N ALA A 44 5.56 7.65 9.18
CA ALA A 44 6.36 6.57 9.74
C ALA A 44 7.84 6.70 9.35
N LEU A 45 8.12 7.04 8.08
CA LEU A 45 9.48 7.26 7.58
C LEU A 45 10.18 8.42 8.31
N LEU A 46 9.49 9.54 8.54
CA LEU A 46 10.03 10.70 9.27
C LEU A 46 10.39 10.39 10.73
N ARG A 47 9.67 9.45 11.35
CA ARG A 47 9.94 9.01 12.73
C ARG A 47 10.93 7.85 12.80
N ALA A 48 11.18 7.18 11.68
CA ALA A 48 12.17 6.13 11.59
C ALA A 48 13.57 6.74 11.70
N GLY A 49 14.52 5.98 12.24
CA GLY A 49 15.93 6.38 12.24
C GLY A 49 16.49 6.54 10.82
N GLY A 50 17.80 6.81 10.73
CA GLY A 50 18.47 7.01 9.44
C GLY A 50 18.73 5.71 8.66
N SER A 51 18.75 4.55 9.32
CA SER A 51 19.17 3.29 8.70
C SER A 51 18.10 2.73 7.75
N PRO A 52 18.47 2.21 6.57
CA PRO A 52 17.51 1.66 5.60
C PRO A 52 16.61 0.56 6.16
N ASP A 53 17.14 -0.30 7.03
CA ASP A 53 16.39 -1.38 7.69
C ASP A 53 15.25 -0.85 8.57
N ALA A 54 15.54 0.14 9.42
CA ALA A 54 14.55 0.75 10.30
C ALA A 54 13.47 1.47 9.49
N GLN A 55 13.85 2.14 8.39
CA GLN A 55 12.93 2.82 7.50
C GLN A 55 12.03 1.84 6.74
N LEU A 56 12.58 0.75 6.21
CA LEU A 56 11.79 -0.26 5.50
C LEU A 56 10.78 -0.91 6.44
N GLN A 57 11.20 -1.28 7.66
CA GLN A 57 10.27 -1.80 8.66
C GLN A 57 9.16 -0.79 8.99
N ALA A 58 9.50 0.49 9.18
CA ALA A 58 8.51 1.53 9.48
C ALA A 58 7.48 1.71 8.35
N LEU A 59 7.94 1.72 7.10
CA LEU A 59 7.07 1.78 5.92
C LEU A 59 6.12 0.58 5.85
N VAL A 60 6.65 -0.64 6.03
CA VAL A 60 5.85 -1.86 5.95
C VAL A 60 4.85 -1.95 7.09
N ARG A 61 5.25 -1.59 8.32
CA ARG A 61 4.30 -1.52 9.45
C ARG A 61 3.17 -0.55 9.16
N ALA A 62 3.48 0.66 8.71
CA ALA A 62 2.46 1.66 8.38
C ALA A 62 1.53 1.20 7.26
N TRP A 63 2.07 0.52 6.25
CA TRP A 63 1.31 -0.03 5.13
C TRP A 63 0.33 -1.12 5.57
N VAL A 64 0.78 -2.09 6.38
CA VAL A 64 -0.09 -3.13 6.93
C VAL A 64 -1.14 -2.54 7.88
N MET A 65 -0.74 -1.57 8.72
CA MET A 65 -1.69 -0.87 9.60
C MET A 65 -2.76 -0.13 8.78
N PHE A 66 -2.42 0.49 7.67
CA PHE A 66 -3.41 1.08 6.77
C PHE A 66 -4.37 0.02 6.21
N HIS A 67 -3.85 -1.10 5.70
CA HIS A 67 -4.66 -2.17 5.10
C HIS A 67 -5.53 -2.95 6.10
N THR A 68 -5.28 -2.82 7.40
CA THR A 68 -6.12 -3.40 8.47
C THR A 68 -7.09 -2.37 9.08
N THR A 69 -6.67 -1.12 9.28
CA THR A 69 -7.50 -0.08 9.93
C THR A 69 -8.42 0.67 8.97
N ARG A 70 -8.04 0.80 7.69
CA ARG A 70 -8.82 1.39 6.60
C ARG A 70 -9.25 0.31 5.59
N GLN A 71 -9.52 -0.90 6.08
CA GLN A 71 -9.69 -2.12 5.28
C GLN A 71 -10.74 -1.98 4.16
N LEU A 72 -11.90 -1.37 4.44
CA LEU A 72 -12.96 -1.18 3.43
C LEU A 72 -12.51 -0.25 2.29
N ASP A 73 -11.85 0.86 2.64
CA ASP A 73 -11.31 1.80 1.64
C ASP A 73 -10.21 1.15 0.80
N ALA A 74 -9.35 0.36 1.45
CA ALA A 74 -8.32 -0.43 0.78
C ALA A 74 -8.90 -1.48 -0.17
N LEU A 75 -9.99 -2.15 0.22
CA LEU A 75 -10.72 -3.11 -0.62
C LEU A 75 -11.28 -2.46 -1.87
N VAL A 76 -11.93 -1.29 -1.73
CA VAL A 76 -12.39 -0.49 -2.89
C VAL A 76 -11.22 -0.16 -3.80
N GLY A 77 -10.10 0.27 -3.22
CA GLY A 77 -8.85 0.48 -3.95
C GLY A 77 -8.41 -0.74 -4.76
N ALA A 78 -8.47 -1.93 -4.17
CA ALA A 78 -8.02 -3.18 -4.78
C ALA A 78 -8.96 -3.69 -5.88
N THR A 79 -10.28 -3.55 -5.75
CA THR A 79 -11.25 -4.19 -6.66
C THR A 79 -11.82 -3.26 -7.73
N GLU A 80 -11.86 -1.94 -7.47
CA GLU A 80 -12.64 -0.99 -8.29
C GLU A 80 -11.81 -0.10 -9.22
N LEU A 81 -10.49 -0.31 -9.32
CA LEU A 81 -9.65 0.48 -10.24
C LEU A 81 -10.16 0.46 -11.68
N ARG A 82 -10.66 -0.71 -12.14
CA ARG A 82 -11.25 -0.88 -13.49
C ARG A 82 -12.58 -0.14 -13.68
N SER A 83 -13.21 0.26 -12.59
CA SER A 83 -14.51 0.94 -12.58
C SER A 83 -14.37 2.46 -12.71
N LEU A 84 -13.14 2.99 -12.65
CA LEU A 84 -12.83 4.41 -12.88
C LEU A 84 -12.80 4.75 -14.36
N ASN A 85 -13.25 5.97 -14.67
CA ASN A 85 -12.94 6.61 -15.95
C ASN A 85 -11.43 6.87 -16.10
N GLU A 86 -11.01 7.24 -17.30
CA GLU A 86 -9.58 7.41 -17.62
C GLU A 86 -8.90 8.48 -16.74
N ALA A 87 -9.59 9.59 -16.47
CA ALA A 87 -9.04 10.67 -15.65
C ALA A 87 -8.82 10.25 -14.20
N GLY A 88 -9.82 9.62 -13.57
CA GLY A 88 -9.72 9.07 -12.22
C GLY A 88 -8.66 7.97 -12.13
N ARG A 89 -8.58 7.09 -13.14
CA ARG A 89 -7.55 6.05 -13.21
C ARG A 89 -6.15 6.64 -13.25
N ARG A 90 -5.90 7.68 -14.04
CA ARG A 90 -4.59 8.37 -14.08
C ARG A 90 -4.19 8.95 -12.72
N LEU A 91 -5.13 9.60 -12.02
CA LEU A 91 -4.87 10.15 -10.69
C LEU A 91 -4.52 9.06 -9.68
N VAL A 92 -5.29 7.97 -9.67
CA VAL A 92 -5.07 6.84 -8.76
C VAL A 92 -3.75 6.13 -9.04
N VAL A 93 -3.38 5.97 -10.32
CA VAL A 93 -2.08 5.39 -10.70
C VAL A 93 -0.93 6.30 -10.24
N ALA A 94 -1.01 7.60 -10.45
CA ALA A 94 0.03 8.54 -10.00
C ALA A 94 0.26 8.48 -8.48
N LEU A 95 -0.81 8.37 -7.69
CA LEU A 95 -0.70 8.21 -6.23
C LEU A 95 -0.13 6.85 -5.82
N ARG A 96 -0.43 5.77 -6.56
CA ARG A 96 0.21 4.47 -6.34
C ARG A 96 1.70 4.51 -6.66
N ASP A 97 2.08 5.20 -7.73
CA ASP A 97 3.49 5.38 -8.12
C ASP A 97 4.25 6.20 -7.06
N GLU A 98 3.61 7.23 -6.48
CA GLU A 98 4.14 8.00 -5.35
C GLU A 98 4.34 7.12 -4.11
N GLN A 99 3.34 6.31 -3.75
CA GLN A 99 3.43 5.36 -2.65
C GLN A 99 4.54 4.33 -2.86
N GLU A 100 4.64 3.76 -4.07
CA GLU A 100 5.71 2.83 -4.46
C GLU A 100 7.09 3.51 -4.38
N GLY A 101 7.17 4.79 -4.75
CA GLY A 101 8.37 5.59 -4.64
C GLY A 101 8.98 5.61 -3.26
N LEU A 102 8.16 5.76 -2.21
CA LEU A 102 8.66 5.78 -0.83
C LEU A 102 9.39 4.48 -0.45
N PHE A 103 8.88 3.33 -0.87
CA PHE A 103 9.54 2.04 -0.63
C PHE A 103 10.78 1.88 -1.51
N ARG A 104 10.66 2.24 -2.79
CA ARG A 104 11.75 2.13 -3.75
C ARG A 104 12.96 2.94 -3.31
N ASP A 105 12.77 4.18 -2.89
CA ASP A 105 13.85 5.06 -2.47
C ASP A 105 14.62 4.48 -1.27
N VAL A 106 13.91 3.89 -0.29
CA VAL A 106 14.55 3.23 0.87
C VAL A 106 15.32 1.97 0.47
N VAL A 107 14.74 1.13 -0.40
CA VAL A 107 15.37 -0.12 -0.83
C VAL A 107 16.58 0.14 -1.74
N GLU A 108 16.46 1.05 -2.72
CA GLU A 108 17.56 1.43 -3.60
C GLU A 108 18.71 2.04 -2.78
N ARG A 109 18.42 2.96 -1.86
CA ARG A 109 19.42 3.51 -0.94
C ARG A 109 20.08 2.43 -0.08
N GLY A 110 19.31 1.48 0.45
CA GLY A 110 19.86 0.39 1.25
C GLY A 110 20.79 -0.53 0.46
N VAL A 111 20.55 -0.73 -0.84
CA VAL A 111 21.49 -1.45 -1.73
C VAL A 111 22.76 -0.62 -1.96
N GLU A 112 22.62 0.69 -2.22
CA GLU A 112 23.76 1.60 -2.42
C GLU A 112 24.66 1.70 -1.18
N GLU A 113 24.06 1.75 0.01
CA GLU A 113 24.76 1.79 1.30
C GLU A 113 25.30 0.41 1.74
N GLY A 114 24.99 -0.67 1.01
CA GLY A 114 25.36 -2.04 1.37
C GLY A 114 24.59 -2.63 2.56
N ALA A 115 23.50 -1.99 3.00
CA ALA A 115 22.60 -2.48 4.04
C ALA A 115 21.69 -3.62 3.54
N PHE A 116 21.40 -3.65 2.24
CA PHE A 116 20.56 -4.66 1.59
C PHE A 116 21.34 -5.42 0.51
N GLU A 117 21.07 -6.72 0.41
CA GLU A 117 21.64 -7.62 -0.60
C GLU A 117 20.50 -8.25 -1.42
N VAL A 118 20.01 -7.52 -2.43
CA VAL A 118 18.94 -7.99 -3.31
C VAL A 118 19.29 -7.72 -4.78
N GLU A 119 19.13 -8.75 -5.62
CA GLU A 119 19.48 -8.66 -7.05
C GLU A 119 18.48 -7.79 -7.84
N PHE A 120 17.20 -7.87 -7.49
CA PHE A 120 16.10 -7.19 -8.17
C PHE A 120 15.33 -6.27 -7.19
N PRO A 121 15.89 -5.12 -6.79
CA PRO A 121 15.31 -4.26 -5.76
C PRO A 121 13.88 -3.80 -6.10
N ARG A 122 13.61 -3.52 -7.38
CA ARG A 122 12.28 -3.09 -7.84
C ARG A 122 11.23 -4.19 -7.73
N ASP A 123 11.60 -5.44 -8.02
CA ASP A 123 10.69 -6.58 -7.89
C ASP A 123 10.46 -6.92 -6.42
N ALA A 124 11.48 -6.78 -5.57
CA ALA A 124 11.34 -6.90 -4.12
C ALA A 124 10.35 -5.86 -3.57
N VAL A 125 10.49 -4.58 -3.94
CA VAL A 125 9.55 -3.51 -3.56
C VAL A 125 8.12 -3.84 -4.00
N ARG A 126 7.93 -4.26 -5.26
CA ARG A 126 6.62 -4.64 -5.76
C ARG A 126 6.02 -5.81 -4.97
N GLY A 127 6.83 -6.82 -4.62
CA GLY A 127 6.41 -7.93 -3.77
C GLY A 127 6.02 -7.47 -2.36
N ILE A 128 6.81 -6.60 -1.73
CA ILE A 128 6.56 -6.04 -0.39
C ILE A 128 5.25 -5.25 -0.35
N ILE A 129 5.01 -4.40 -1.35
CA ILE A 129 3.77 -3.62 -1.45
C ILE A 129 2.58 -4.55 -1.65
N ASN A 130 2.69 -5.51 -2.58
CA ASN A 130 1.59 -6.42 -2.91
C ASN A 130 1.21 -7.33 -1.73
N MET A 131 2.19 -7.85 -0.97
CA MET A 131 1.87 -8.66 0.21
C MET A 131 1.11 -7.83 1.24
N GLY A 132 1.56 -6.61 1.56
CA GLY A 132 0.85 -5.75 2.51
C GLY A 132 -0.51 -5.29 2.01
N GLN A 133 -0.64 -5.01 0.71
CA GLN A 133 -1.92 -4.66 0.10
C GLN A 133 -2.93 -5.80 0.21
N SER A 134 -2.47 -7.04 0.00
CA SER A 134 -3.34 -8.23 0.05
C SER A 134 -4.00 -8.41 1.42
N VAL A 135 -3.42 -7.89 2.50
CA VAL A 135 -3.95 -8.00 3.87
C VAL A 135 -5.42 -7.59 3.95
N CYS A 136 -5.82 -6.55 3.22
CA CYS A 136 -7.21 -6.08 3.26
C CYS A 136 -8.23 -7.12 2.78
N THR A 137 -7.83 -8.13 2.00
CA THR A 137 -8.74 -9.14 1.42
C THR A 137 -9.00 -10.33 2.33
N TRP A 138 -8.16 -10.58 3.34
CA TRP A 138 -8.24 -11.80 4.15
C TRP A 138 -8.11 -11.57 5.66
N TRP A 139 -7.53 -10.44 6.10
CA TRP A 139 -7.41 -10.17 7.53
C TRP A 139 -8.77 -9.89 8.15
N ARG A 140 -8.92 -10.27 9.42
CA ARG A 140 -10.14 -10.11 10.20
C ARG A 140 -9.82 -9.51 11.56
N SER A 141 -10.50 -8.44 11.92
CA SER A 141 -10.32 -7.76 13.22
C SER A 141 -10.77 -8.60 14.41
N ASP A 142 -11.69 -9.55 14.22
CA ASP A 142 -12.13 -10.53 15.20
C ASP A 142 -11.34 -11.86 15.15
N GLY A 143 -10.28 -11.89 14.32
CA GLY A 143 -9.40 -13.04 14.18
C GLY A 143 -8.35 -13.15 15.28
N PRO A 144 -7.55 -14.23 15.29
CA PRO A 144 -6.55 -14.49 16.32
C PRO A 144 -5.30 -13.62 16.23
N LEU A 145 -5.14 -12.84 15.16
CA LEU A 145 -3.93 -12.07 14.88
C LEU A 145 -4.25 -10.58 14.83
N ARG A 146 -3.67 -9.82 15.76
CA ARG A 146 -3.86 -8.37 15.81
C ARG A 146 -3.16 -7.68 14.65
N ALA A 147 -3.65 -6.49 14.29
CA ALA A 147 -3.07 -5.68 13.23
C ALA A 147 -1.59 -5.36 13.48
N GLU A 148 -1.23 -5.04 14.73
CA GLU A 148 0.15 -4.70 15.10
C GLU A 148 1.08 -5.91 14.97
N GLU A 149 0.64 -7.07 15.44
CA GLU A 149 1.41 -8.32 15.34
C GLU A 149 1.61 -8.75 13.89
N LEU A 150 0.60 -8.54 13.05
CA LEU A 150 0.70 -8.78 11.61
C LEU A 150 1.69 -7.81 10.95
N ALA A 151 1.62 -6.53 11.32
CA ALA A 151 2.52 -5.48 10.82
C ALA A 151 3.99 -5.79 11.15
N ASP A 152 4.28 -6.27 12.36
CA ASP A 152 5.63 -6.68 12.75
C ASP A 152 6.11 -7.89 11.94
N ARG A 153 5.29 -8.93 11.78
CA ARG A 153 5.65 -10.10 10.95
C ARG A 153 5.94 -9.71 9.51
N TYR A 154 5.15 -8.81 8.94
CA TYR A 154 5.32 -8.37 7.56
C TYR A 154 6.57 -7.49 7.39
N ALA A 155 6.92 -6.70 8.40
CA ALA A 155 8.17 -5.96 8.41
C ALA A 155 9.40 -6.89 8.41
N ASP A 156 9.35 -7.99 9.18
CA ASP A 156 10.41 -9.00 9.18
C ASP A 156 10.50 -9.74 7.85
N LEU A 157 9.36 -10.10 7.24
CA LEU A 157 9.33 -10.70 5.90
C LEU A 157 9.93 -9.77 4.85
N ALA A 158 9.61 -8.47 4.90
CA ALA A 158 10.16 -7.49 3.98
C ALA A 158 11.68 -7.36 4.10
N LEU A 159 12.23 -7.37 5.33
CA LEU A 159 13.67 -7.39 5.54
C LEU A 159 14.30 -8.66 4.95
N ALA A 160 13.70 -9.83 5.18
CA ALA A 160 14.20 -11.08 4.61
C ALA A 160 14.24 -11.05 3.06
N MET A 161 13.24 -10.42 2.42
CA MET A 161 13.20 -10.25 0.96
C MET A 161 14.35 -9.40 0.41
N VAL A 162 14.86 -8.45 1.19
CA VAL A 162 15.97 -7.55 0.76
C VAL A 162 17.35 -7.99 1.27
N GLN A 163 17.42 -9.10 2.00
CA GLN A 163 18.67 -9.67 2.54
C GLN A 163 19.09 -10.96 1.83
N HIS A 164 18.28 -11.48 0.91
CA HIS A 164 18.57 -12.74 0.22
C HIS A 164 19.36 -12.54 -1.07
N ARG A 165 20.56 -13.13 -1.11
CA ARG A 165 21.33 -13.30 -2.33
C ARG A 165 20.96 -14.63 -3.01
N PRO A 166 20.33 -14.61 -4.20
CA PRO A 166 20.01 -15.86 -4.89
C PRO A 166 21.29 -16.64 -5.20
N ARG A 167 21.24 -17.96 -5.04
CA ARG A 167 22.32 -18.83 -5.50
C ARG A 167 22.43 -18.67 -7.01
N ARG A 168 23.59 -18.19 -7.49
CA ARG A 168 23.94 -18.28 -8.91
C ARG A 168 23.85 -19.76 -9.31
N VAL A 169 22.83 -20.11 -10.09
CA VAL A 169 22.82 -21.39 -10.81
C VAL A 169 23.94 -21.26 -11.83
N GLY A 170 25.05 -21.95 -11.60
CA GLY A 170 26.20 -21.91 -12.49
C GLY A 170 25.77 -22.25 -13.91
N ALA A 171 26.28 -21.48 -14.88
CA ALA A 171 26.13 -21.82 -16.29
C ALA A 171 26.54 -23.30 -16.48
N PRO A 172 25.81 -24.10 -17.29
CA PRO A 172 26.23 -25.46 -17.58
C PRO A 172 27.65 -25.40 -18.14
N ALA A 173 28.54 -26.23 -17.56
CA ALA A 173 29.90 -26.36 -18.04
C ALA A 173 29.85 -26.82 -19.52
N SER A 174 30.38 -25.98 -20.42
CA SER A 174 30.63 -26.33 -21.81
C SER A 174 31.94 -27.11 -21.94
#